data_AF-A0A0H2RFF0-F1
#
_entry.id   AF-A0A0H2RFF0-F1
#
_cell.length_a   1.000
_cell.length_b   1.000
_cell.length_c   1.000
_cell.angle_alpha   90.00
_cell.angle_beta   90.00
_cell.angle_gamma   90.00
#
_symmetry.space_group_name_H-M   'P 1'
#
loop_
_entity.id
_entity.type
_entity.pdbx_description
1 polymer ?
#
loop_
_entity_poly.entity_id
_entity_poly.type
_entity_poly.pdbx_seq_one_letter_code
_entity_poly.pdbx_strand_id
1 'polypeptide(L)'
;MLNAQCTAFNEGHAAASRQSVYKSLAKLLKPPFPPTFPRLSVNVSANTMPFNRETPSPFLHSNVEVVGLFRAPTVSSIDTDATADDLPGAGRTIGRLLGSLGSKLENFMNKRAERAGLGPKAIANEICRLARHRQICIEETNSRPRWCLPVAPGRRFNKSETKALRKLSQKLIAHARSHVESNQLIALKEIIELSINDPRIRAIFARFDLEQLITHYNEPDLLLMTQRALGAIEFSNIHCIWAPLLSLRPILELRIHHTYQILNVEDSKISSIREDILETFRNPSTSFLSARYFSSLVGILRSRKMSFKWAKFDELVEDIMNLYVAVAIREFASVELSTFQSCMLYRDLPGSLITKLSSNLDL
;
A
#
# COMPACT_ATOMS: atom_id res chain seq x y z
N MET A 1 2.07 -26.75 8.85
CA MET A 1 0.72 -26.70 8.23
C MET A 1 0.42 -25.40 7.50
N LEU A 2 0.62 -24.21 8.07
CA LEU A 2 0.22 -22.92 7.44
C LEU A 2 0.71 -22.76 5.99
N ASN A 3 2.00 -22.96 5.70
CA ASN A 3 2.56 -22.79 4.34
C ASN A 3 1.83 -23.64 3.27
N ALA A 4 1.40 -24.86 3.62
CA ALA A 4 0.69 -25.76 2.70
C ALA A 4 -0.76 -25.32 2.39
N GLN A 5 -1.37 -24.46 3.23
CA GLN A 5 -2.67 -23.86 2.92
C GLN A 5 -2.54 -22.59 2.06
N CYS A 6 -1.36 -21.97 2.02
CA CYS A 6 -1.09 -20.78 1.21
C CYS A 6 -0.74 -21.11 -0.25
N THR A 7 -0.06 -22.22 -0.50
CA THR A 7 0.23 -22.71 -1.88
C THR A 7 -1.04 -23.22 -2.57
N ALA A 8 -1.73 -24.18 -1.94
CA ALA A 8 -2.88 -24.88 -2.53
C ALA A 8 -4.11 -24.01 -2.86
N PHE A 9 -4.14 -22.74 -2.47
CA PHE A 9 -5.25 -21.81 -2.77
C PHE A 9 -4.97 -20.87 -3.97
N ASN A 10 -3.72 -20.81 -4.47
CA ASN A 10 -3.25 -19.67 -5.26
C ASN A 10 -3.21 -19.89 -6.78
N GLU A 11 -2.97 -21.12 -7.23
CA GLU A 11 -2.42 -21.35 -8.58
C GLU A 11 -3.48 -21.26 -9.71
N GLY A 12 -4.72 -21.71 -9.46
CA GLY A 12 -5.72 -21.85 -10.52
C GLY A 12 -6.42 -20.55 -11.00
N HIS A 13 -6.59 -19.55 -10.13
CA HIS A 13 -7.41 -18.36 -10.43
C HIS A 13 -6.66 -17.02 -10.45
N ALA A 14 -5.52 -16.90 -9.75
CA ALA A 14 -4.84 -15.61 -9.59
C ALA A 14 -4.07 -15.17 -10.85
N ALA A 15 -3.56 -16.11 -11.65
CA ALA A 15 -2.70 -15.81 -12.80
C ALA A 15 -3.40 -14.96 -13.88
N ALA A 16 -4.64 -15.31 -14.24
CA ALA A 16 -5.42 -14.58 -15.24
C ALA A 16 -5.80 -13.16 -14.77
N SER A 17 -6.22 -13.00 -13.49
CA SER A 17 -6.58 -11.69 -12.92
C SER A 17 -5.40 -10.72 -12.95
N ARG A 18 -4.24 -11.15 -12.45
CA ARG A 18 -3.00 -10.35 -12.43
C ARG A 18 -2.68 -9.81 -13.82
N GLN A 19 -2.80 -10.63 -14.86
CA GLN A 19 -2.45 -10.19 -16.22
C GLN A 19 -3.46 -9.22 -16.84
N SER A 20 -4.70 -9.12 -16.32
CA SER A 20 -5.61 -8.01 -16.66
C SER A 20 -5.21 -6.74 -15.90
N VAL A 21 -5.08 -6.84 -14.56
CA VAL A 21 -4.76 -5.69 -13.68
C VAL A 21 -3.44 -5.02 -14.09
N TYR A 22 -2.37 -5.77 -14.37
CA TYR A 22 -1.12 -5.20 -14.87
C TYR A 22 -1.26 -4.53 -16.26
N LYS A 23 -2.13 -5.04 -17.16
CA LYS A 23 -2.40 -4.39 -18.46
C LYS A 23 -3.22 -3.11 -18.30
N SER A 24 -4.13 -3.05 -17.33
CA SER A 24 -4.93 -1.86 -17.02
C SER A 24 -4.10 -0.79 -16.29
N LEU A 25 -3.28 -1.18 -15.31
CA LEU A 25 -2.31 -0.29 -14.67
C LEU A 25 -1.26 0.22 -15.67
N ALA A 26 -0.73 -0.61 -16.58
CA ALA A 26 0.21 -0.15 -17.60
C ALA A 26 -0.43 0.73 -18.70
N LYS A 27 -1.76 0.77 -18.83
CA LYS A 27 -2.48 1.75 -19.66
C LYS A 27 -2.60 3.11 -18.96
N LEU A 28 -2.84 3.11 -17.64
CA LEU A 28 -2.97 4.31 -16.81
C LEU A 28 -1.61 4.95 -16.53
N LEU A 29 -0.61 4.14 -16.15
CA LEU A 29 0.76 4.54 -15.83
C LEU A 29 1.63 4.73 -17.09
N LYS A 30 1.05 5.17 -18.21
CA LYS A 30 1.85 5.62 -19.36
C LYS A 30 2.58 6.91 -18.97
N PRO A 31 3.92 6.95 -18.93
CA PRO A 31 4.64 8.17 -18.60
C PRO A 31 4.40 9.22 -19.70
N PRO A 32 4.23 10.51 -19.36
CA PRO A 32 4.00 11.57 -20.34
C PRO A 32 5.23 11.89 -21.21
N PHE A 33 6.40 11.32 -20.90
CA PHE A 33 7.63 11.47 -21.67
C PHE A 33 8.36 10.13 -21.85
N PRO A 34 8.96 9.85 -23.02
CA PRO A 34 9.84 8.70 -23.22
C PRO A 34 11.23 8.97 -22.59
N PRO A 35 11.82 8.02 -21.84
CA PRO A 35 13.18 8.17 -21.32
C PRO A 35 14.22 7.96 -22.42
N THR A 36 14.89 9.02 -22.85
CA THR A 36 16.03 8.95 -23.77
C THR A 36 17.31 8.58 -23.03
N PHE A 37 17.69 7.29 -23.08
CA PHE A 37 19.01 6.81 -22.69
C PHE A 37 19.57 5.82 -23.73
N PRO A 38 20.91 5.78 -23.95
CA PRO A 38 21.52 4.98 -25.00
C PRO A 38 21.56 3.49 -24.65
N ARG A 39 21.43 2.65 -25.68
CA ARG A 39 21.46 1.18 -25.58
C ARG A 39 22.92 0.69 -25.59
N LEU A 40 23.39 0.11 -24.50
CA LEU A 40 24.60 -0.73 -24.51
C LEU A 40 24.20 -2.20 -24.78
N SER A 41 24.86 -2.84 -25.74
CA SER A 41 24.60 -4.22 -26.15
C SER A 41 25.60 -5.19 -25.50
N VAL A 42 25.08 -6.29 -24.95
CA VAL A 42 25.87 -7.44 -24.49
C VAL A 42 25.27 -8.70 -25.11
N ASN A 43 26.11 -9.50 -25.77
CA ASN A 43 25.70 -10.74 -26.46
C ASN A 43 25.89 -11.96 -25.55
N VAL A 44 24.92 -12.88 -25.54
CA VAL A 44 25.02 -14.24 -24.98
C VAL A 44 24.21 -15.22 -25.86
N SER A 45 24.68 -16.46 -26.04
CA SER A 45 24.08 -17.53 -26.87
C SER A 45 24.62 -18.91 -26.41
N ALA A 46 24.02 -20.08 -26.63
CA ALA A 46 22.81 -20.46 -27.38
C ALA A 46 21.79 -21.18 -26.41
N ASN A 47 20.82 -22.04 -26.76
CA ASN A 47 20.47 -22.88 -27.92
C ASN A 47 18.93 -22.84 -28.16
N THR A 48 18.39 -22.83 -29.38
CA THR A 48 18.35 -23.86 -30.46
C THR A 48 17.31 -24.97 -30.24
N MET A 49 16.11 -24.79 -30.82
CA MET A 49 15.35 -25.77 -31.64
C MET A 49 14.18 -25.01 -32.34
N PRO A 50 13.65 -25.48 -33.49
CA PRO A 50 13.02 -24.58 -34.47
C PRO A 50 11.49 -24.62 -34.55
N PHE A 51 10.90 -23.54 -35.06
CA PHE A 51 9.68 -23.60 -35.86
C PHE A 51 9.79 -22.66 -37.05
N ASN A 52 9.58 -23.20 -38.26
CA ASN A 52 9.91 -22.52 -39.50
C ASN A 52 8.64 -22.16 -40.29
N ARG A 53 8.37 -20.86 -40.46
CA ARG A 53 7.45 -20.32 -41.48
C ARG A 53 7.59 -18.81 -41.63
N GLU A 54 8.45 -18.39 -42.53
CA GLU A 54 8.52 -17.00 -43.00
C GLU A 54 7.49 -16.77 -44.11
N THR A 55 6.83 -15.61 -44.08
CA THR A 55 6.10 -15.04 -45.22
C THR A 55 6.42 -13.54 -45.27
N PRO A 56 7.32 -13.09 -46.17
CA PRO A 56 7.75 -11.69 -46.21
C PRO A 56 6.65 -10.79 -46.82
N SER A 57 6.21 -9.79 -46.06
CA SER A 57 5.40 -8.69 -46.59
C SER A 57 6.29 -7.43 -46.73
N PRO A 58 6.43 -6.85 -47.94
CA PRO A 58 7.28 -5.69 -48.14
C PRO A 58 6.55 -4.41 -47.74
N PHE A 59 6.66 -4.01 -46.46
CA PHE A 59 6.24 -2.67 -46.04
C PHE A 59 7.32 -1.65 -46.41
N LEU A 60 6.98 -0.72 -47.32
CA LEU A 60 7.87 0.36 -47.72
C LEU A 60 8.17 1.27 -46.53
N HIS A 61 9.43 1.70 -46.42
CA HIS A 61 9.79 2.83 -45.57
C HIS A 61 9.20 4.12 -46.15
N SER A 62 8.14 4.63 -45.53
CA SER A 62 7.68 6.00 -45.77
C SER A 62 8.65 6.98 -45.11
N ASN A 63 9.42 7.68 -45.94
CA ASN A 63 10.24 8.81 -45.50
C ASN A 63 9.32 9.98 -45.12
N VAL A 64 8.81 9.97 -43.89
CA VAL A 64 8.09 11.11 -43.32
C VAL A 64 9.13 12.15 -42.93
N GLU A 65 9.35 13.12 -43.81
CA GLU A 65 10.14 14.31 -43.49
C GLU A 65 9.50 15.01 -42.28
N VAL A 66 10.27 15.15 -41.20
CA VAL A 66 9.83 15.86 -40.00
C VAL A 66 9.85 17.35 -40.31
N VAL A 67 8.75 17.85 -40.89
CA VAL A 67 8.55 19.27 -41.18
C VAL A 67 8.74 20.06 -39.88
N GLY A 68 9.84 20.79 -39.80
CA GLY A 68 10.25 21.55 -38.63
C GLY A 68 9.28 22.70 -38.37
N LEU A 69 8.25 22.43 -37.56
CA LEU A 69 7.25 23.40 -37.11
C LEU A 69 7.90 24.42 -36.16
N PHE A 70 8.62 25.36 -36.75
CA PHE A 70 9.21 26.51 -36.07
C PHE A 70 8.09 27.30 -35.39
N ARG A 71 8.00 27.16 -34.07
CA ARG A 71 7.06 27.89 -33.24
C ARG A 71 7.50 29.35 -33.19
N ALA A 72 7.00 30.16 -34.13
CA ALA A 72 7.23 31.59 -34.16
C ALA A 72 6.91 32.19 -32.78
N PRO A 73 7.78 33.05 -32.21
CA PRO A 73 7.54 33.64 -30.91
C PRO A 73 6.37 34.61 -31.01
N THR A 74 5.19 34.14 -30.59
CA THR A 74 4.02 35.00 -30.37
C THR A 74 4.34 35.93 -29.21
N VAL A 75 4.85 37.11 -29.54
CA VAL A 75 4.98 38.23 -28.60
C VAL A 75 3.55 38.62 -28.21
N SER A 76 3.09 38.10 -27.07
CA SER A 76 1.81 38.50 -26.50
C SER A 76 1.89 39.97 -26.15
N SER A 77 1.17 40.81 -26.91
CA SER A 77 0.82 42.15 -26.45
C SER A 77 0.04 41.97 -25.16
N ILE A 78 0.68 42.25 -24.02
CA ILE A 78 0.02 42.25 -22.72
C ILE A 78 -0.88 43.48 -22.72
N ASP A 79 -2.17 43.25 -22.93
CA ASP A 79 -3.16 44.31 -22.98
C ASP A 79 -3.28 44.94 -21.58
N THR A 80 -3.00 46.24 -21.47
CA THR A 80 -2.79 46.90 -20.17
C THR A 80 -4.10 47.02 -19.36
N ASP A 81 -5.25 46.84 -20.01
CA ASP A 81 -6.57 46.70 -19.38
C ASP A 81 -6.85 45.26 -18.86
N ALA A 82 -5.79 44.49 -18.58
CA ALA A 82 -5.85 43.27 -17.77
C ALA A 82 -6.37 43.57 -16.35
N THR A 83 -7.71 43.63 -16.22
CA THR A 83 -8.43 43.84 -14.96
C THR A 83 -7.85 42.97 -13.84
N ALA A 84 -7.30 43.63 -12.83
CA ALA A 84 -6.43 42.98 -11.85
C ALA A 84 -7.13 41.79 -11.17
N ASP A 85 -6.56 40.60 -11.38
CA ASP A 85 -7.12 39.37 -10.85
C ASP A 85 -7.14 39.38 -9.31
N ASP A 86 -8.27 38.95 -8.74
CA ASP A 86 -8.65 39.10 -7.32
C ASP A 86 -9.11 40.50 -6.83
N LEU A 87 -9.45 41.45 -7.73
CA LEU A 87 -10.26 42.60 -7.34
C LEU A 87 -11.58 42.17 -6.63
N PRO A 88 -11.99 42.85 -5.53
CA PRO A 88 -13.07 42.41 -4.66
C PRO A 88 -14.49 42.69 -5.21
N GLY A 89 -14.85 42.04 -6.32
CA GLY A 89 -16.21 42.07 -6.86
C GLY A 89 -17.22 41.32 -5.98
N ALA A 90 -18.44 41.86 -5.83
CA ALA A 90 -19.48 41.31 -4.94
C ALA A 90 -19.79 39.82 -5.19
N GLY A 91 -19.82 39.38 -6.46
CA GLY A 91 -20.00 37.97 -6.83
C GLY A 91 -18.89 37.05 -6.32
N ARG A 92 -17.64 37.54 -6.23
CA ARG A 92 -16.47 36.78 -5.72
C ARG A 92 -16.57 36.60 -4.21
N THR A 93 -17.08 37.60 -3.48
CA THR A 93 -17.40 37.50 -2.04
C THR A 93 -18.54 36.51 -1.77
N ILE A 94 -19.64 36.58 -2.53
CA ILE A 94 -20.76 35.64 -2.40
C ILE A 94 -20.33 34.21 -2.76
N GLY A 95 -19.54 34.04 -3.82
CA GLY A 95 -18.97 32.73 -4.21
C GLY A 95 -18.08 32.13 -3.12
N ARG A 96 -17.17 32.93 -2.53
CA ARG A 96 -16.33 32.51 -1.38
C ARG A 96 -17.19 32.13 -0.16
N LEU A 97 -18.27 32.86 0.11
CA LEU A 97 -19.21 32.56 1.21
C LEU A 97 -19.97 31.24 0.98
N LEU A 98 -20.53 31.05 -0.22
CA LEU A 98 -21.27 29.83 -0.58
C LEU A 98 -20.35 28.60 -0.62
N GLY A 99 -19.13 28.73 -1.15
CA GLY A 99 -18.11 27.67 -1.09
C GLY A 99 -17.79 27.29 0.36
N SER A 100 -17.52 28.27 1.23
CA SER A 100 -17.29 28.02 2.67
C SER A 100 -18.48 27.33 3.35
N LEU A 101 -19.71 27.71 3.00
CA LEU A 101 -20.93 27.09 3.53
C LEU A 101 -21.10 25.65 3.05
N GLY A 102 -20.85 25.38 1.76
CA GLY A 102 -20.85 24.05 1.17
C GLY A 102 -19.83 23.12 1.84
N SER A 103 -18.57 23.53 1.95
CA SER A 103 -17.53 22.74 2.63
C SER A 103 -17.86 22.48 4.11
N LYS A 104 -18.52 23.43 4.81
CA LYS A 104 -18.98 23.23 6.20
C LYS A 104 -20.13 22.24 6.28
N LEU A 105 -21.11 22.31 5.36
CA LEU A 105 -22.24 21.38 5.28
C LEU A 105 -21.77 19.96 4.96
N GLU A 106 -20.87 19.80 3.99
CA GLU A 106 -20.29 18.50 3.63
C GLU A 106 -19.53 17.90 4.82
N ASN A 107 -18.68 18.68 5.49
CA ASN A 107 -17.98 18.25 6.70
C ASN A 107 -18.94 17.85 7.84
N PHE A 108 -20.08 18.52 7.97
CA PHE A 108 -21.11 18.15 8.94
C PHE A 108 -21.84 16.85 8.55
N MET A 109 -22.16 16.67 7.27
CA MET A 109 -22.79 15.46 6.74
C MET A 109 -21.87 14.24 6.83
N ASN A 110 -20.58 14.38 6.46
CA ASN A 110 -19.57 13.33 6.60
C ASN A 110 -19.42 12.91 8.09
N LYS A 111 -19.26 13.87 9.02
CA LYS A 111 -19.22 13.59 10.48
C LYS A 111 -20.52 12.95 11.00
N ARG A 112 -21.68 13.27 10.43
CA ARG A 112 -22.96 12.64 10.78
C ARG A 112 -23.06 11.21 10.22
N ALA A 113 -22.55 10.95 9.01
CA ALA A 113 -22.48 9.63 8.41
C ALA A 113 -21.49 8.71 9.15
N GLU A 114 -20.34 9.22 9.61
CA GLU A 114 -19.43 8.50 10.50
C GLU A 114 -20.12 8.09 11.81
N ARG A 115 -20.79 9.04 12.48
CA ARG A 115 -21.56 8.78 13.72
C ARG A 115 -22.70 7.79 13.50
N ALA A 116 -23.32 7.78 12.33
CA ALA A 116 -24.36 6.81 11.93
C ALA A 116 -23.81 5.43 11.55
N GLY A 117 -22.48 5.22 11.61
CA GLY A 117 -21.84 3.96 11.23
C GLY A 117 -21.77 3.71 9.71
N LEU A 118 -22.00 4.74 8.90
CA LEU A 118 -22.09 4.65 7.43
C LEU A 118 -20.78 5.02 6.72
N GLY A 119 -19.82 5.65 7.40
CA GLY A 119 -18.51 5.96 6.82
C GLY A 119 -17.63 4.71 6.59
N PRO A 120 -16.66 4.76 5.66
CA PRO A 120 -15.80 3.61 5.32
C PRO A 120 -15.08 3.03 6.55
N LYS A 121 -14.57 3.88 7.44
CA LYS A 121 -13.93 3.49 8.70
C LYS A 121 -14.88 2.76 9.66
N ALA A 122 -16.16 3.11 9.68
CA ALA A 122 -17.15 2.39 10.50
C ALA A 122 -17.46 1.00 9.91
N ILE A 123 -17.55 0.89 8.58
CA ILE A 123 -17.70 -0.39 7.87
C ILE A 123 -16.48 -1.29 8.11
N ALA A 124 -15.27 -0.75 8.10
CA ALA A 124 -14.06 -1.49 8.43
C ALA A 124 -14.04 -1.97 9.89
N ASN A 125 -14.45 -1.13 10.85
CA ASN A 125 -14.62 -1.53 12.25
C ASN A 125 -15.65 -2.66 12.42
N GLU A 126 -16.74 -2.65 11.65
CA GLU A 126 -17.77 -3.69 11.65
C GLU A 126 -17.27 -5.00 10.99
N ILE A 127 -16.46 -4.91 9.92
CA ILE A 127 -15.74 -6.04 9.34
C ILE A 127 -14.84 -6.69 10.39
N CYS A 128 -14.01 -5.90 11.10
CA CYS A 128 -13.18 -6.38 12.21
C CYS A 128 -14.00 -6.99 13.35
N ARG A 129 -15.21 -6.46 13.63
CA ARG A 129 -16.13 -7.02 14.63
C ARG A 129 -16.66 -8.40 14.23
N LEU A 130 -17.16 -8.56 13.00
CA LEU A 130 -17.67 -9.84 12.50
C LEU A 130 -16.56 -10.87 12.26
N ALA A 131 -15.38 -10.43 11.84
CA ALA A 131 -14.19 -11.27 11.78
C ALA A 131 -13.72 -11.75 13.17
N ARG A 132 -14.24 -11.13 14.24
CA ARG A 132 -13.91 -11.31 15.67
C ARG A 132 -12.50 -10.87 16.06
N HIS A 133 -11.93 -9.90 15.34
CA HIS A 133 -10.71 -9.20 15.78
C HIS A 133 -10.98 -8.49 17.10
N ARG A 134 -12.11 -7.76 17.20
CA ARG A 134 -12.51 -6.98 18.39
C ARG A 134 -12.71 -7.78 19.67
N GLN A 135 -12.85 -9.11 19.63
CA GLN A 135 -12.84 -9.93 20.85
C GLN A 135 -11.43 -10.07 21.46
N ILE A 136 -10.40 -9.58 20.76
CA ILE A 136 -9.00 -9.60 21.16
C ILE A 136 -8.30 -8.24 20.92
N CYS A 137 -9.04 -7.18 20.59
CA CYS A 137 -8.57 -5.79 20.67
C CYS A 137 -9.11 -5.19 21.99
N ILE A 138 -8.30 -5.22 23.06
CA ILE A 138 -8.68 -4.58 24.33
C ILE A 138 -8.72 -3.06 24.10
N GLU A 139 -9.85 -2.42 24.37
CA GLU A 139 -9.97 -0.97 24.28
C GLU A 139 -9.37 -0.30 25.53
N GLU A 140 -8.04 -0.14 25.55
CA GLU A 140 -7.39 0.78 26.50
C GLU A 140 -7.97 2.18 26.30
N THR A 141 -8.61 2.72 27.34
CA THR A 141 -9.56 3.83 27.23
C THR A 141 -8.96 5.19 26.87
N ASN A 142 -7.63 5.34 26.83
CA ASN A 142 -6.96 6.60 26.49
C ASN A 142 -5.69 6.41 25.64
N SER A 143 -5.71 7.02 24.44
CA SER A 143 -4.52 7.54 23.74
C SER A 143 -3.44 6.56 23.26
N ARG A 144 -3.74 5.29 22.97
CA ARG A 144 -2.80 4.34 22.35
C ARG A 144 -3.38 3.65 21.10
N PRO A 145 -2.53 3.22 20.14
CA PRO A 145 -3.00 2.56 18.91
C PRO A 145 -3.76 1.26 19.23
N ARG A 146 -4.94 1.09 18.63
CA ARG A 146 -5.79 -0.09 18.84
C ARG A 146 -5.16 -1.33 18.18
N TRP A 147 -4.39 -2.08 18.95
CA TRP A 147 -3.88 -3.38 18.56
C TRP A 147 -4.97 -4.45 18.57
N CYS A 148 -4.89 -5.39 17.64
CA CYS A 148 -5.76 -6.55 17.55
C CYS A 148 -4.90 -7.80 17.40
N LEU A 149 -5.01 -8.73 18.35
CA LEU A 149 -4.36 -10.04 18.22
C LEU A 149 -4.96 -10.81 17.03
N PRO A 150 -4.15 -11.59 16.29
CA PRO A 150 -4.62 -12.36 15.15
C PRO A 150 -5.61 -13.42 15.63
N VAL A 151 -6.71 -13.60 14.89
CA VAL A 151 -7.71 -14.62 15.21
C VAL A 151 -7.09 -16.00 15.13
N ALA A 152 -7.32 -16.82 16.15
CA ALA A 152 -6.72 -18.14 16.33
C ALA A 152 -6.58 -18.92 15.01
N PRO A 153 -5.36 -19.35 14.64
CA PRO A 153 -5.08 -19.92 13.34
C PRO A 153 -5.94 -21.17 13.09
N GLY A 154 -6.59 -21.22 11.93
CA GLY A 154 -7.52 -22.28 11.55
C GLY A 154 -9.01 -21.97 11.74
N ARG A 155 -9.41 -20.89 12.46
CA ARG A 155 -10.84 -20.50 12.47
C ARG A 155 -11.28 -20.08 11.07
N ARG A 156 -12.12 -20.91 10.44
CA ARG A 156 -12.89 -20.60 9.24
C ARG A 156 -14.12 -19.76 9.59
N PHE A 157 -14.53 -18.86 8.70
CA PHE A 157 -15.83 -18.19 8.81
C PHE A 157 -16.95 -19.17 8.42
N ASN A 158 -18.09 -19.10 9.09
CA ASN A 158 -19.26 -19.87 8.67
C ASN A 158 -19.94 -19.22 7.44
N LYS A 159 -20.97 -19.88 6.87
CA LYS A 159 -21.64 -19.41 5.64
C LYS A 159 -22.31 -18.03 5.80
N SER A 160 -22.89 -17.71 6.96
CA SER A 160 -23.55 -16.42 7.20
C SER A 160 -22.55 -15.31 7.54
N GLU A 161 -21.53 -15.58 8.35
CA GLU A 161 -20.38 -14.70 8.58
C GLU A 161 -19.73 -14.31 7.24
N THR A 162 -19.47 -15.28 6.36
CA THR A 162 -18.89 -15.04 5.02
C THR A 162 -19.80 -14.16 4.15
N LYS A 163 -21.12 -14.40 4.17
CA LYS A 163 -22.10 -13.59 3.42
C LYS A 163 -22.19 -12.14 3.95
N ALA A 164 -22.14 -11.96 5.27
CA ALA A 164 -22.14 -10.65 5.91
C ALA A 164 -20.84 -9.86 5.63
N LEU A 165 -19.68 -10.51 5.81
CA LEU A 165 -18.36 -9.93 5.50
C LEU A 165 -18.27 -9.52 4.02
N ARG A 166 -18.78 -10.34 3.09
CA ARG A 166 -18.86 -9.97 1.67
C ARG A 166 -19.73 -8.73 1.45
N LYS A 167 -20.91 -8.64 2.05
CA LYS A 167 -21.79 -7.46 1.94
C LYS A 167 -21.13 -6.19 2.47
N LEU A 168 -20.32 -6.28 3.52
CA LEU A 168 -19.57 -5.13 4.06
C LEU A 168 -18.35 -4.77 3.20
N SER A 169 -17.59 -5.77 2.75
CA SER A 169 -16.44 -5.56 1.83
C SER A 169 -16.89 -4.88 0.54
N GLN A 170 -18.05 -5.28 0.00
CA GLN A 170 -18.65 -4.64 -1.17
C GLN A 170 -19.06 -3.18 -0.92
N LYS A 171 -19.57 -2.86 0.28
CA LYS A 171 -19.81 -1.45 0.67
C LYS A 171 -18.50 -0.67 0.76
N LEU A 172 -17.44 -1.25 1.33
CA LEU A 172 -16.15 -0.56 1.45
C LEU A 172 -15.52 -0.27 0.08
N ILE A 173 -15.61 -1.21 -0.87
CA ILE A 173 -15.27 -1.00 -2.28
C ILE A 173 -16.13 0.11 -2.89
N ALA A 174 -17.43 0.19 -2.58
CA ALA A 174 -18.29 1.28 -3.06
C ALA A 174 -17.86 2.67 -2.51
N HIS A 175 -17.30 2.76 -1.30
CA HIS A 175 -16.70 4.01 -0.80
C HIS A 175 -15.38 4.37 -1.51
N ALA A 176 -14.55 3.37 -1.86
CA ALA A 176 -13.35 3.57 -2.69
C ALA A 176 -13.69 4.13 -4.10
N ARG A 177 -14.93 3.93 -4.55
CA ARG A 177 -15.49 4.45 -5.82
C ARG A 177 -16.36 5.70 -5.67
N SER A 178 -16.52 6.25 -4.47
CA SER A 178 -17.40 7.42 -4.26
C SER A 178 -16.80 8.69 -4.86
N HIS A 179 -17.61 9.67 -5.27
CA HIS A 179 -17.14 10.93 -5.85
C HIS A 179 -16.52 11.92 -4.84
N VAL A 180 -16.14 11.44 -3.64
CA VAL A 180 -15.58 12.24 -2.55
C VAL A 180 -14.22 11.65 -2.20
N GLU A 181 -13.16 12.27 -2.71
CA GLU A 181 -11.76 11.81 -2.62
C GLU A 181 -11.37 11.35 -1.19
N SER A 182 -11.72 12.13 -0.17
CA SER A 182 -11.44 11.79 1.23
C SER A 182 -12.08 10.48 1.69
N ASN A 183 -13.30 10.16 1.24
CA ASN A 183 -13.94 8.87 1.49
C ASN A 183 -13.25 7.74 0.71
N GLN A 184 -12.73 8.01 -0.50
CA GLN A 184 -12.00 7.02 -1.29
C GLN A 184 -10.66 6.67 -0.64
N LEU A 185 -9.85 7.67 -0.29
CA LEU A 185 -8.54 7.50 0.36
C LEU A 185 -8.67 6.76 1.70
N ILE A 186 -9.70 7.08 2.51
CA ILE A 186 -9.98 6.33 3.75
C ILE A 186 -10.39 4.90 3.43
N ALA A 187 -11.28 4.66 2.47
CA ALA A 187 -11.72 3.30 2.11
C ALA A 187 -10.56 2.44 1.60
N LEU A 188 -9.70 2.96 0.72
CA LEU A 188 -8.50 2.28 0.22
C LEU A 188 -7.52 1.97 1.35
N LYS A 189 -7.29 2.93 2.27
CA LYS A 189 -6.45 2.70 3.46
C LYS A 189 -7.01 1.59 4.35
N GLU A 190 -8.30 1.59 4.65
CA GLU A 190 -8.93 0.53 5.46
C GLU A 190 -8.92 -0.83 4.72
N ILE A 191 -9.00 -0.88 3.39
CA ILE A 191 -8.84 -2.12 2.59
C ILE A 191 -7.41 -2.67 2.72
N ILE A 192 -6.38 -1.82 2.68
CA ILE A 192 -4.97 -2.19 2.92
C ILE A 192 -4.84 -2.80 4.32
N GLU A 193 -5.28 -2.08 5.37
CA GLU A 193 -5.20 -2.55 6.76
C GLU A 193 -5.93 -3.88 6.97
N LEU A 194 -7.16 -4.02 6.48
CA LEU A 194 -7.94 -5.26 6.60
C LEU A 194 -7.27 -6.46 5.91
N SER A 195 -6.62 -6.22 4.77
CA SER A 195 -5.96 -7.27 3.99
C SER A 195 -4.60 -7.67 4.57
N ILE A 196 -3.90 -6.73 5.20
CA ILE A 196 -2.66 -6.94 5.97
C ILE A 196 -2.94 -7.74 7.25
N ASN A 197 -3.98 -7.36 8.01
CA ASN A 197 -4.23 -7.89 9.35
C ASN A 197 -5.02 -9.21 9.38
N ASP A 198 -5.75 -9.59 8.31
CA ASP A 198 -6.42 -10.91 8.25
C ASP A 198 -6.41 -11.52 6.83
N PRO A 199 -5.65 -12.61 6.60
CA PRO A 199 -5.57 -13.24 5.28
C PRO A 199 -6.91 -13.84 4.82
N ARG A 200 -7.87 -14.07 5.72
CA ARG A 200 -9.22 -14.55 5.37
C ARG A 200 -10.10 -13.43 4.83
N ILE A 201 -9.89 -12.19 5.29
CA ILE A 201 -10.57 -10.99 4.76
C ILE A 201 -9.93 -10.62 3.42
N ARG A 202 -8.60 -10.71 3.31
CA ARG A 202 -7.89 -10.62 2.02
C ARG A 202 -8.41 -11.64 1.00
N ALA A 203 -8.63 -12.89 1.42
CA ALA A 203 -9.25 -13.94 0.59
C ALA A 203 -10.77 -13.79 0.36
N ILE A 204 -11.40 -12.74 0.92
CA ILE A 204 -12.74 -12.26 0.54
C ILE A 204 -12.60 -11.10 -0.47
N PHE A 205 -11.66 -10.17 -0.27
CA PHE A 205 -11.35 -9.09 -1.23
C PHE A 205 -10.88 -9.63 -2.58
N ALA A 206 -9.98 -10.62 -2.60
CA ALA A 206 -9.49 -11.31 -3.81
C ALA A 206 -10.56 -12.16 -4.56
N ARG A 207 -11.84 -12.06 -4.19
CA ARG A 207 -12.98 -12.66 -4.90
C ARG A 207 -13.93 -11.62 -5.50
N PHE A 208 -13.66 -10.34 -5.29
CA PHE A 208 -14.31 -9.28 -6.04
C PHE A 208 -13.56 -9.06 -7.35
N ASP A 209 -14.29 -8.53 -8.31
CA ASP A 209 -13.73 -7.87 -9.48
C ASP A 209 -12.91 -6.66 -9.00
N LEU A 210 -11.57 -6.80 -9.08
CA LEU A 210 -10.62 -5.79 -8.61
C LEU A 210 -10.51 -4.60 -9.58
N GLU A 211 -11.02 -4.70 -10.81
CA GLU A 211 -11.07 -3.57 -11.73
C GLU A 211 -12.02 -2.48 -11.22
N GLN A 212 -12.94 -2.82 -10.31
CA GLN A 212 -13.79 -1.86 -9.60
C GLN A 212 -13.05 -0.99 -8.57
N LEU A 213 -11.82 -1.34 -8.17
CA LEU A 213 -10.98 -0.45 -7.36
C LEU A 213 -10.23 0.57 -8.22
N ILE A 214 -10.12 0.36 -9.54
CA ILE A 214 -9.42 1.28 -10.44
C ILE A 214 -10.23 2.57 -10.56
N THR A 215 -9.64 3.67 -10.12
CA THR A 215 -10.26 4.99 -10.15
C THR A 215 -10.20 5.60 -11.55
N HIS A 216 -11.29 6.24 -11.99
CA HIS A 216 -11.34 6.98 -13.26
C HIS A 216 -10.77 8.41 -13.16
N TYR A 217 -10.22 8.74 -12.00
CA TYR A 217 -9.67 10.05 -11.67
C TYR A 217 -8.13 10.02 -11.71
N ASN A 218 -7.52 11.20 -11.84
CA ASN A 218 -6.10 11.36 -12.15
C ASN A 218 -5.27 11.91 -10.98
N GLU A 219 -5.81 11.97 -9.75
CA GLU A 219 -5.06 12.47 -8.60
C GLU A 219 -3.96 11.45 -8.21
N PRO A 220 -2.69 11.88 -8.07
CA PRO A 220 -1.57 10.95 -7.90
C PRO A 220 -1.68 10.15 -6.60
N ASP A 221 -2.15 10.77 -5.52
CA ASP A 221 -2.36 10.10 -4.23
C ASP A 221 -3.44 9.02 -4.29
N LEU A 222 -4.51 9.27 -5.05
CA LEU A 222 -5.61 8.33 -5.22
C LEU A 222 -5.20 7.13 -6.09
N LEU A 223 -4.46 7.37 -7.18
CA LEU A 223 -3.85 6.32 -7.99
C LEU A 223 -2.85 5.48 -7.19
N LEU A 224 -1.97 6.13 -6.41
CA LEU A 224 -0.99 5.46 -5.55
C LEU A 224 -1.66 4.62 -4.45
N MET A 225 -2.68 5.14 -3.78
CA MET A 225 -3.46 4.41 -2.78
C MET A 225 -4.25 3.25 -3.39
N THR A 226 -4.72 3.40 -4.63
CA THR A 226 -5.38 2.33 -5.40
C THR A 226 -4.39 1.21 -5.73
N GLN A 227 -3.21 1.53 -6.25
CA GLN A 227 -2.14 0.56 -6.52
C GLN A 227 -1.71 -0.17 -5.23
N ARG A 228 -1.58 0.56 -4.11
CA ARG A 228 -1.25 -0.03 -2.80
C ARG A 228 -2.36 -0.95 -2.28
N ALA A 229 -3.64 -0.61 -2.48
CA ALA A 229 -4.77 -1.47 -2.11
C ALA A 229 -4.85 -2.75 -2.95
N LEU A 230 -4.62 -2.66 -4.27
CA LEU A 230 -4.53 -3.82 -5.16
C LEU A 230 -3.37 -4.74 -4.75
N GLY A 231 -2.17 -4.20 -4.55
CA GLY A 231 -1.00 -4.96 -4.11
C GLY A 231 -1.21 -5.65 -2.76
N ALA A 232 -1.82 -4.97 -1.79
CA ALA A 232 -2.17 -5.53 -0.49
C ALA A 232 -3.26 -6.63 -0.53
N ILE A 233 -3.91 -6.85 -1.69
CA ILE A 233 -4.81 -7.98 -1.95
C ILE A 233 -4.06 -9.10 -2.69
N GLU A 234 -3.38 -8.76 -3.79
CA GLU A 234 -2.82 -9.71 -4.77
C GLU A 234 -1.46 -10.34 -4.40
N PHE A 235 -0.61 -9.65 -3.63
CA PHE A 235 0.78 -10.05 -3.36
C PHE A 235 0.90 -11.12 -2.27
N SER A 236 0.14 -12.21 -2.45
CA SER A 236 0.03 -13.35 -1.55
C SER A 236 1.36 -13.91 -1.04
N ASN A 237 2.41 -13.87 -1.86
CA ASN A 237 3.78 -14.29 -1.51
C ASN A 237 4.36 -13.44 -0.37
N ILE A 238 4.21 -12.11 -0.42
CA ILE A 238 4.70 -11.19 0.62
C ILE A 238 4.00 -11.48 1.94
N HIS A 239 2.67 -11.65 1.92
CA HIS A 239 1.92 -12.07 3.10
C HIS A 239 2.37 -13.43 3.66
N CYS A 240 2.91 -14.35 2.85
CA CYS A 240 3.45 -15.63 3.32
C CYS A 240 4.82 -15.50 3.96
N ILE A 241 5.70 -14.65 3.41
CA ILE A 241 7.04 -14.35 3.94
C ILE A 241 6.92 -13.66 5.31
N TRP A 242 5.97 -12.73 5.46
CA TRP A 242 5.76 -11.99 6.71
C TRP A 242 4.91 -12.75 7.76
N ALA A 243 4.08 -13.72 7.36
CA ALA A 243 3.19 -14.44 8.28
C ALA A 243 3.90 -15.14 9.46
N PRO A 244 5.08 -15.77 9.33
CA PRO A 244 5.82 -16.33 10.45
C PRO A 244 6.17 -15.29 11.53
N LEU A 245 6.74 -14.14 11.17
CA LEU A 245 7.06 -13.09 12.15
C LEU A 245 5.80 -12.54 12.84
N LEU A 246 4.70 -12.37 12.10
CA LEU A 246 3.42 -11.96 12.68
C LEU A 246 2.79 -13.06 13.56
N SER A 247 3.12 -14.33 13.31
CA SER A 247 2.71 -15.45 14.16
C SER A 247 3.49 -15.49 15.48
N LEU A 248 4.63 -14.79 15.58
CA LEU A 248 5.30 -14.53 16.86
C LEU A 248 4.53 -13.54 17.73
N ARG A 249 3.62 -12.72 17.17
CA ARG A 249 2.90 -11.68 17.91
C ARG A 249 2.22 -12.17 19.20
N PRO A 250 1.44 -13.28 19.23
CA PRO A 250 0.87 -13.77 20.48
C PRO A 250 1.93 -14.26 21.48
N ILE A 251 3.05 -14.82 20.99
CA ILE A 251 4.17 -15.28 21.82
C ILE A 251 4.88 -14.08 22.46
N LEU A 252 5.17 -13.04 21.67
CA LEU A 252 5.71 -11.76 22.11
C LEU A 252 4.74 -11.03 23.06
N GLU A 253 3.43 -11.18 22.87
CA GLU A 253 2.41 -10.53 23.71
C GLU A 253 2.19 -11.24 25.07
N LEU A 254 2.32 -12.56 25.14
CA LEU A 254 2.22 -13.32 26.40
C LEU A 254 3.43 -13.07 27.31
N ARG A 255 3.21 -12.56 28.53
CA ARG A 255 4.27 -12.30 29.54
C ARG A 255 4.81 -13.57 30.22
N ILE A 256 4.97 -14.66 29.49
CA ILE A 256 5.25 -15.99 30.06
C ILE A 256 6.75 -16.29 29.98
N HIS A 257 7.43 -16.39 31.13
CA HIS A 257 8.88 -16.62 31.22
C HIS A 257 9.38 -17.95 30.59
N HIS A 258 8.48 -18.89 30.30
CA HIS A 258 8.81 -20.16 29.63
C HIS A 258 9.16 -20.03 28.13
N THR A 259 9.10 -18.84 27.53
CA THR A 259 9.36 -18.63 26.09
C THR A 259 10.71 -19.14 25.61
N TYR A 260 11.78 -19.08 26.41
CA TYR A 260 13.16 -19.44 26.02
C TYR A 260 13.29 -20.74 25.20
N GLN A 261 12.54 -21.80 25.54
CA GLN A 261 12.62 -23.09 24.82
C GLN A 261 11.97 -23.06 23.42
N ILE A 262 10.99 -22.18 23.19
CA ILE A 262 10.36 -22.00 21.87
C ILE A 262 11.32 -21.28 20.92
N LEU A 263 12.02 -20.26 21.43
CA LEU A 263 12.85 -19.34 20.63
C LEU A 263 14.06 -20.03 19.99
N ASN A 264 14.70 -20.97 20.69
CA ASN A 264 15.81 -21.75 20.13
C ASN A 264 15.40 -22.59 18.89
N VAL A 265 14.11 -22.89 18.74
CA VAL A 265 13.54 -23.61 17.59
C VAL A 265 13.13 -22.64 16.46
N GLU A 266 13.22 -21.33 16.69
CA GLU A 266 12.84 -20.28 15.74
C GLU A 266 14.06 -19.56 15.13
N ASP A 267 15.21 -19.53 15.82
CA ASP A 267 16.49 -19.01 15.30
C ASP A 267 16.81 -19.42 13.86
N SER A 268 16.74 -20.71 13.54
CA SER A 268 17.04 -21.22 12.19
C SER A 268 16.01 -20.80 11.14
N LYS A 269 14.75 -20.58 11.56
CA LYS A 269 13.67 -20.06 10.71
C LYS A 269 13.85 -18.56 10.48
N ILE A 270 14.23 -17.82 11.51
CA ILE A 270 14.54 -16.38 11.45
C ILE A 270 15.67 -16.14 10.45
N SER A 271 16.78 -16.90 10.54
CA SER A 271 17.86 -16.84 9.54
C SER A 271 17.38 -17.21 8.12
N SER A 272 16.52 -18.24 7.98
CA SER A 272 15.98 -18.64 6.67
C SER A 272 15.03 -17.62 6.05
N ILE A 273 14.33 -16.80 6.86
CA ILE A 273 13.33 -15.82 6.41
C ILE A 273 13.93 -14.41 6.25
N ARG A 274 15.14 -14.17 6.82
CA ARG A 274 15.89 -12.89 6.71
C ARG A 274 16.03 -12.44 5.25
N GLU A 275 16.63 -13.26 4.38
CA GLU A 275 16.83 -12.87 2.98
C GLU A 275 15.52 -12.74 2.18
N ASP A 276 14.53 -13.61 2.42
CA ASP A 276 13.20 -13.47 1.81
C ASP A 276 12.59 -12.09 2.14
N ILE A 277 12.66 -11.67 3.41
CA ILE A 277 12.17 -10.36 3.86
C ILE A 277 12.97 -9.22 3.22
N LEU A 278 14.30 -9.28 3.22
CA LEU A 278 15.14 -8.26 2.62
C LEU A 278 14.84 -8.12 1.12
N GLU A 279 14.59 -9.22 0.41
CA GLU A 279 14.15 -9.21 -0.98
C GLU A 279 12.77 -8.56 -1.17
N THR A 280 11.82 -8.78 -0.24
CA THR A 280 10.52 -8.06 -0.26
C THR A 280 10.64 -6.54 -0.08
N PHE A 281 11.76 -6.03 0.45
CA PHE A 281 12.10 -4.61 0.53
C PHE A 281 12.87 -4.09 -0.68
N ARG A 282 13.78 -4.91 -1.25
CA ARG A 282 14.56 -4.56 -2.45
C ARG A 282 13.67 -4.32 -3.68
N ASN A 283 12.53 -5.02 -3.78
CA ASN A 283 11.56 -4.85 -4.85
C ASN A 283 10.62 -3.62 -4.61
N PRO A 284 10.68 -2.57 -5.44
CA PRO A 284 9.88 -1.35 -5.24
C PRO A 284 8.37 -1.55 -5.34
N SER A 285 7.89 -2.59 -6.04
CA SER A 285 6.44 -2.86 -6.13
C SER A 285 5.87 -3.46 -4.85
N THR A 286 6.72 -4.05 -3.98
CA THR A 286 6.30 -4.70 -2.73
C THR A 286 6.82 -4.00 -1.47
N SER A 287 7.82 -3.13 -1.60
CA SER A 287 8.47 -2.44 -0.48
C SER A 287 7.49 -1.73 0.47
N PHE A 288 6.41 -1.12 -0.05
CA PHE A 288 5.38 -0.48 0.78
C PHE A 288 4.65 -1.49 1.69
N LEU A 289 4.38 -2.71 1.21
CA LEU A 289 3.66 -3.75 1.95
C LEU A 289 4.56 -4.35 3.03
N SER A 290 5.83 -4.56 2.69
CA SER A 290 6.90 -4.96 3.60
C SER A 290 7.12 -3.93 4.70
N ALA A 291 7.17 -2.65 4.35
CA ALA A 291 7.24 -1.54 5.29
C ALA A 291 6.05 -1.49 6.26
N ARG A 292 4.83 -1.72 5.77
CA ARG A 292 3.63 -1.78 6.64
C ARG A 292 3.68 -2.96 7.60
N TYR A 293 4.11 -4.15 7.15
CA TYR A 293 4.29 -5.29 8.04
C TYR A 293 5.38 -5.06 9.08
N PHE A 294 6.50 -4.47 8.67
CA PHE A 294 7.58 -4.08 9.57
C PHE A 294 7.16 -3.01 10.59
N SER A 295 6.40 -1.99 10.19
CA SER A 295 5.85 -0.99 11.12
C SER A 295 4.87 -1.58 12.12
N SER A 296 4.12 -2.63 11.74
CA SER A 296 3.25 -3.39 12.66
C SER A 296 4.09 -4.17 13.69
N LEU A 297 5.17 -4.83 13.23
CA LEU A 297 6.14 -5.51 14.09
C LEU A 297 6.80 -4.54 15.09
N VAL A 298 7.34 -3.43 14.58
CA VAL A 298 7.94 -2.34 15.39
C VAL A 298 6.96 -1.77 16.41
N GLY A 299 5.67 -1.61 16.05
CA GLY A 299 4.63 -1.16 16.97
C GLY A 299 4.39 -2.12 18.15
N ILE A 300 4.46 -3.44 17.89
CA ILE A 300 4.38 -4.48 18.94
C ILE A 300 5.60 -4.37 19.87
N LEU A 301 6.82 -4.23 19.33
CA LEU A 301 8.05 -4.08 20.12
C LEU A 301 8.00 -2.82 20.99
N ARG A 302 7.72 -1.66 20.39
CA ARG A 302 7.65 -0.36 21.08
C ARG A 302 6.57 -0.30 22.16
N SER A 303 5.52 -1.12 22.06
CA SER A 303 4.52 -1.24 23.14
C SER A 303 5.10 -1.81 24.45
N ARG A 304 6.27 -2.45 24.40
CA ARG A 304 6.90 -3.15 25.52
C ARG A 304 8.17 -2.45 25.98
N LYS A 305 8.20 -2.07 27.27
CA LYS A 305 9.46 -1.92 28.02
C LYS A 305 10.06 -3.30 28.32
N MET A 306 10.33 -4.10 27.29
CA MET A 306 10.96 -5.41 27.44
C MET A 306 12.47 -5.22 27.65
N SER A 307 12.95 -5.54 28.85
CA SER A 307 14.38 -5.57 29.21
C SER A 307 15.11 -6.82 28.69
N PHE A 308 14.48 -7.56 27.78
CA PHE A 308 14.87 -8.91 27.36
C PHE A 308 15.59 -8.80 26.02
N LYS A 309 16.90 -9.05 26.00
CA LYS A 309 17.73 -8.97 24.79
C LYS A 309 17.43 -10.16 23.87
N TRP A 310 16.94 -9.91 22.66
CA TRP A 310 16.72 -10.94 21.63
C TRP A 310 17.74 -10.74 20.51
N ALA A 311 19.04 -10.88 20.81
CA ALA A 311 20.13 -10.33 19.98
C ALA A 311 20.01 -10.58 18.46
N LYS A 312 19.58 -11.77 18.01
CA LYS A 312 19.36 -12.10 16.58
C LYS A 312 18.12 -11.47 15.95
N PHE A 313 17.08 -11.23 16.74
CA PHE A 313 15.88 -10.53 16.30
C PHE A 313 16.10 -9.01 16.36
N ASP A 314 16.86 -8.52 17.35
CA ASP A 314 17.35 -7.15 17.40
C ASP A 314 18.24 -6.85 16.16
N GLU A 315 19.15 -7.78 15.81
CA GLU A 315 19.93 -7.77 14.56
C GLU A 315 19.03 -7.73 13.31
N LEU A 316 18.05 -8.63 13.19
CA LEU A 316 17.10 -8.64 12.06
C LEU A 316 16.32 -7.32 11.94
N VAL A 317 15.88 -6.74 13.06
CA VAL A 317 15.18 -5.44 13.08
C VAL A 317 16.14 -4.32 12.65
N GLU A 318 17.41 -4.37 13.04
CA GLU A 318 18.44 -3.43 12.60
C GLU A 318 18.78 -3.58 11.11
N ASP A 319 18.89 -4.80 10.56
CA ASP A 319 19.03 -5.03 9.11
C ASP A 319 17.88 -4.43 8.33
N ILE A 320 16.64 -4.72 8.76
CA ILE A 320 15.44 -4.24 8.10
C ILE A 320 15.35 -2.71 8.19
N MET A 321 15.68 -2.10 9.33
CA MET A 321 15.81 -0.64 9.46
C MET A 321 16.84 -0.09 8.47
N ASN A 322 18.04 -0.67 8.42
CA ASN A 322 19.15 -0.17 7.61
C ASN A 322 18.86 -0.33 6.11
N LEU A 323 18.26 -1.45 5.69
CA LEU A 323 17.80 -1.64 4.30
C LEU A 323 16.63 -0.71 3.96
N TYR A 324 15.65 -0.55 4.84
CA TYR A 324 14.50 0.33 4.59
C TYR A 324 14.92 1.81 4.47
N VAL A 325 15.91 2.24 5.26
CA VAL A 325 16.58 3.55 5.10
C VAL A 325 17.34 3.62 3.77
N ALA A 326 18.09 2.58 3.37
CA ALA A 326 18.80 2.56 2.09
C ALA A 326 17.84 2.61 0.88
N VAL A 327 16.67 1.95 0.96
CA VAL A 327 15.60 2.02 -0.04
C VAL A 327 14.97 3.42 -0.06
N ALA A 328 14.68 4.01 1.11
CA ALA A 328 14.14 5.37 1.21
C ALA A 328 15.08 6.44 0.63
N ILE A 329 16.41 6.26 0.76
CA ILE A 329 17.41 7.15 0.17
C ILE A 329 17.53 6.98 -1.35
N ARG A 330 17.33 5.77 -1.89
CA ARG A 330 17.44 5.49 -3.34
C ARG A 330 16.16 5.80 -4.12
N GLU A 331 15.01 5.43 -3.57
CA GLU A 331 13.71 5.46 -4.25
C GLU A 331 12.63 5.97 -3.29
N PHE A 332 12.78 7.21 -2.83
CA PHE A 332 11.87 7.84 -1.85
C PHE A 332 10.38 7.71 -2.23
N ALA A 333 10.05 7.84 -3.51
CA ALA A 333 8.68 7.70 -4.02
C ALA A 333 8.05 6.30 -3.80
N SER A 334 8.85 5.24 -3.65
CA SER A 334 8.34 3.90 -3.31
C SER A 334 7.88 3.80 -1.85
N VAL A 335 8.47 4.62 -0.97
CA VAL A 335 8.33 4.53 0.48
C VAL A 335 7.11 5.32 0.97
N GLU A 336 6.30 4.71 1.84
CA GLU A 336 5.25 5.48 2.54
C GLU A 336 5.86 6.23 3.73
N LEU A 337 6.02 7.55 3.60
CA LEU A 337 6.65 8.41 4.62
C LEU A 337 6.01 8.29 6.01
N SER A 338 4.69 8.09 6.10
CA SER A 338 3.97 7.88 7.37
C SER A 338 4.47 6.63 8.12
N THR A 339 4.83 5.60 7.35
CA THR A 339 5.29 4.29 7.83
C THR A 339 6.78 4.35 8.14
N PHE A 340 7.55 5.06 7.31
CA PHE A 340 8.95 5.36 7.56
C PHE A 340 9.14 6.13 8.87
N GLN A 341 8.39 7.22 9.09
CA GLN A 341 8.38 7.97 10.36
C GLN A 341 8.01 7.07 11.55
N SER A 342 6.98 6.22 11.39
CA SER A 342 6.54 5.29 12.44
C SER A 342 7.62 4.25 12.81
N CYS A 343 8.41 3.78 11.84
CA CYS A 343 9.56 2.91 12.05
C CYS A 343 10.76 3.66 12.65
N MET A 344 11.08 4.86 12.16
CA MET A 344 12.22 5.64 12.65
C MET A 344 12.06 6.04 14.12
N LEU A 345 10.83 6.28 14.59
CA LEU A 345 10.52 6.53 16.01
C LEU A 345 10.70 5.30 16.94
N TYR A 346 11.22 4.17 16.45
CA TYR A 346 11.66 3.03 17.27
C TYR A 346 13.08 3.18 17.80
N ARG A 347 13.97 3.70 16.95
CA ARG A 347 15.39 3.88 17.22
C ARG A 347 15.52 5.32 17.74
N ASP A 348 16.02 5.51 18.96
CA ASP A 348 16.33 6.85 19.50
C ASP A 348 17.53 7.43 18.72
N LEU A 349 17.25 7.84 17.48
CA LEU A 349 18.24 8.17 16.47
C LEU A 349 18.99 9.45 16.86
N PRO A 350 20.33 9.46 16.76
CA PRO A 350 21.07 10.70 16.90
C PRO A 350 20.58 11.69 15.83
N GLY A 351 20.25 12.91 16.25
CA GLY A 351 19.54 13.88 15.43
C GLY A 351 20.21 14.19 14.09
N SER A 352 21.51 13.97 13.97
CA SER A 352 22.29 14.09 12.72
C SER A 352 21.81 13.21 11.57
N LEU A 353 21.19 12.06 11.84
CA LEU A 353 20.55 11.24 10.79
C LEU A 353 19.22 11.85 10.32
N ILE A 354 18.48 12.49 11.23
CA ILE A 354 17.26 13.23 10.88
C ILE A 354 17.63 14.47 10.06
N THR A 355 18.70 15.19 10.43
CA THR A 355 19.18 16.36 9.67
C THR A 355 19.58 15.98 8.24
N LYS A 356 20.33 14.88 8.07
CA LYS A 356 20.73 14.37 6.74
C LYS A 356 19.57 13.89 5.89
N LEU A 357 18.47 13.42 6.50
CA LEU A 357 17.26 13.08 5.76
C LEU A 357 16.49 14.35 5.37
N SER A 358 16.33 15.33 6.27
CA SER A 358 15.70 16.62 5.94
C SER A 358 16.42 17.34 4.80
N SER A 359 17.76 17.39 4.83
CA SER A 359 18.58 18.05 3.80
C SER A 359 18.59 17.35 2.44
N ASN A 360 18.06 16.13 2.35
CA ASN A 360 17.94 15.38 1.10
C ASN A 360 16.49 15.37 0.56
N LEU A 361 15.56 16.04 1.24
CA LEU A 361 14.12 15.98 0.96
C LEU A 361 13.48 17.35 0.69
N ASP A 362 14.24 18.44 0.82
CA ASP A 362 13.76 19.83 0.70
C ASP A 362 12.45 20.10 1.48
N LEU A 363 12.43 19.61 2.74
CA LEU A 363 11.34 19.69 3.74
C LEU A 363 11.58 20.80 4.79
#